data_AF-A0A7C6Z7G4-F1
#
_entry.id   AF-A0A7C6Z7G4-F1
#
_cell.length_a   1.000
_cell.length_b   1.000
_cell.length_c   1.000
_cell.angle_alpha   90.00
_cell.angle_beta   90.00
_cell.angle_gamma   90.00
#
_symmetry.space_group_name_H-M   'P 1'
#
loop_
_entity.id
_entity.type
_entity.pdbx_description
1 polymer ?
#
loop_
_entity_poly.entity_id
_entity_poly.type
_entity_poly.pdbx_seq_one_letter_code
_entity_poly.pdbx_strand_id
1 'polypeptide(L)'
;MNSSTVSNELKTIKDLVCHVLNKYPNTRNSDTRLYVQCCKELGATNLEDINKIGLSIVSIHKLRQVVQNKEHMYLPDTSVENGRKRRAKEIRDYILMVI
;
A
#
# COMPACT_ATOMS: atom_id res chain seq x y z
N MET A 1 -15.55 33.29 -7.56
CA MET A 1 -14.86 32.74 -6.37
C MET A 1 -13.78 31.79 -6.87
N ASN A 2 -12.53 32.18 -6.69
CA ASN A 2 -11.34 31.50 -7.21
C ASN A 2 -11.10 30.20 -6.45
N SER A 3 -11.20 29.05 -7.13
CA SER A 3 -10.95 27.73 -6.55
C SER A 3 -9.53 27.24 -6.92
N SER A 4 -8.53 28.03 -6.56
CA SER A 4 -7.11 27.75 -6.80
C SER A 4 -6.40 27.45 -5.48
N THR A 5 -6.76 26.32 -4.81
CA THR A 5 -6.21 26.01 -3.47
C THR A 5 -6.11 24.53 -3.10
N VAL A 6 -5.89 23.58 -4.02
CA VAL A 6 -5.53 22.20 -3.62
C VAL A 6 -4.54 21.53 -4.58
N SER A 7 -3.56 22.29 -5.10
CA SER A 7 -2.37 21.67 -5.69
C SER A 7 -1.38 21.31 -4.58
N ASN A 8 -1.79 20.47 -3.63
CA ASN A 8 -0.80 19.71 -2.86
C ASN A 8 -0.32 18.59 -3.79
N GLU A 9 0.63 18.95 -4.64
CA GLU A 9 1.34 18.03 -5.52
C GLU A 9 1.76 16.81 -4.72
N LEU A 10 1.30 15.62 -5.11
CA LEU A 10 1.91 14.38 -4.65
C LEU A 10 3.31 14.34 -5.26
N LYS A 11 4.29 14.91 -4.55
CA LYS A 11 5.66 15.07 -5.04
C LYS A 11 6.36 13.73 -5.18
N THR A 12 5.94 12.74 -4.39
CA THR A 12 6.54 11.40 -4.38
C THR A 12 5.48 10.29 -4.40
N ILE A 13 5.91 9.09 -4.80
CA ILE A 13 5.09 7.88 -4.71
C ILE A 13 4.71 7.59 -3.25
N LYS A 14 5.56 7.97 -2.29
CA LYS A 14 5.25 7.82 -0.87
C LYS A 14 4.04 8.67 -0.47
N ASP A 15 3.99 9.91 -0.94
CA ASP A 15 2.86 10.81 -0.67
C ASP A 15 1.56 10.24 -1.26
N LEU A 16 1.62 9.69 -2.48
CA LEU A 16 0.49 8.99 -3.10
C LEU A 16 0.03 7.79 -2.27
N VAL A 17 0.96 6.96 -1.80
CA VAL A 17 0.65 5.81 -0.94
C VAL A 17 -0.01 6.26 0.36
N CYS A 18 0.55 7.27 1.04
CA CYS A 18 -0.03 7.82 2.26
C CYS A 18 -1.43 8.40 2.02
N HIS A 19 -1.61 9.14 0.92
CA HIS A 19 -2.91 9.69 0.53
C HIS A 19 -3.96 8.59 0.36
N VAL A 20 -3.64 7.53 -0.40
CA VAL A 20 -4.56 6.43 -0.66
C VAL A 20 -4.84 5.61 0.61
N LEU A 21 -3.84 5.32 1.44
CA LEU A 21 -4.03 4.59 2.70
C LEU A 21 -4.89 5.36 3.71
N ASN A 22 -4.82 6.69 3.69
CA ASN A 22 -5.64 7.56 4.51
C ASN A 22 -7.09 7.62 3.99
N LYS A 23 -7.25 7.90 2.70
CA LYS A 23 -8.56 8.10 2.04
C LYS A 23 -9.35 6.81 1.87
N TYR A 24 -8.68 5.67 1.68
CA TYR A 24 -9.29 4.36 1.44
C TYR A 24 -8.76 3.29 2.41
N PRO A 25 -9.28 3.23 3.65
CA PRO A 25 -8.81 2.30 4.68
C PRO A 25 -8.86 0.82 4.29
N ASN A 26 -9.81 0.44 3.44
CA ASN A 26 -9.95 -0.93 2.91
C ASN A 26 -8.77 -1.39 2.04
N THR A 27 -7.85 -0.49 1.66
CA THR A 27 -6.62 -0.81 0.92
C THR A 27 -5.46 -1.20 1.82
N ARG A 28 -5.51 -0.88 3.13
CA ARG A 28 -4.39 -1.10 4.09
C ARG A 28 -3.94 -2.55 4.18
N ASN A 29 -4.83 -3.49 3.88
CA ASN A 29 -4.58 -4.92 3.99
C ASN A 29 -4.10 -5.58 2.68
N SER A 30 -4.18 -4.90 1.53
CA SER A 30 -3.98 -5.53 0.22
C SER A 30 -3.15 -4.65 -0.72
N ASP A 31 -2.02 -5.20 -1.16
CA ASP A 31 -1.13 -4.55 -2.14
C ASP A 31 -1.83 -4.29 -3.45
N THR A 32 -2.57 -5.27 -3.95
CA THR A 32 -3.29 -5.16 -5.22
C THR A 32 -4.35 -4.07 -5.15
N ARG A 33 -5.13 -4.01 -4.07
CA ARG A 33 -6.14 -2.95 -3.91
C ARG A 33 -5.50 -1.57 -3.78
N LEU A 34 -4.44 -1.46 -2.99
CA LEU A 34 -3.69 -0.21 -2.85
C LEU A 34 -3.12 0.24 -4.20
N TYR A 35 -2.47 -0.65 -4.93
CA TYR A 35 -1.89 -0.37 -6.25
C TYR A 35 -2.94 0.11 -7.25
N VAL A 36 -4.05 -0.61 -7.39
CA VAL A 36 -5.13 -0.23 -8.31
C VAL A 36 -5.71 1.13 -7.93
N GLN A 37 -5.89 1.39 -6.63
CA GLN A 37 -6.40 2.68 -6.18
C GLN A 37 -5.40 3.82 -6.42
N CYS A 38 -4.09 3.59 -6.23
CA CYS A 38 -3.05 4.54 -6.63
C CYS A 38 -3.09 4.84 -8.14
N CYS A 39 -3.28 3.83 -8.99
CA CYS A 39 -3.39 4.05 -10.44
C CYS A 39 -4.64 4.88 -10.79
N LYS A 40 -5.77 4.65 -10.09
CA LYS A 40 -7.00 5.44 -10.27
C LYS A 40 -6.84 6.90 -9.87
N GLU A 41 -6.16 7.18 -8.75
CA GLU A 41 -5.84 8.56 -8.35
C GLU A 41 -4.92 9.27 -9.35
N LEU A 42 -4.11 8.51 -10.11
CA LEU A 42 -3.30 9.01 -11.22
C LEU A 42 -4.07 9.09 -12.56
N GLY A 43 -5.36 8.81 -12.57
CA GLY A 43 -6.24 8.94 -13.75
C GLY A 43 -6.49 7.66 -14.54
N ALA A 44 -6.08 6.48 -14.07
CA ALA A 44 -6.40 5.23 -14.75
C ALA A 44 -7.90 4.94 -14.73
N THR A 45 -8.48 4.71 -15.90
CA THR A 45 -9.89 4.28 -16.05
C THR A 45 -10.02 2.84 -16.48
N ASN A 46 -9.03 2.33 -17.22
CA ASN A 46 -9.01 0.99 -17.78
C ASN A 46 -7.61 0.34 -17.59
N LEU A 47 -7.48 -0.93 -17.99
CA LEU A 47 -6.24 -1.69 -17.83
C LEU A 47 -5.08 -1.16 -18.69
N GLU A 48 -5.37 -0.58 -19.85
CA GLU A 48 -4.34 0.00 -20.72
C GLU A 48 -3.73 1.25 -20.08
N ASP A 49 -4.54 2.08 -19.42
CA ASP A 49 -4.06 3.25 -18.69
C ASP A 49 -3.10 2.87 -17.56
N ILE A 50 -3.41 1.78 -16.83
CA ILE A 50 -2.54 1.27 -15.75
C ILE A 50 -1.15 0.94 -16.29
N ASN A 51 -1.07 0.30 -17.46
CA ASN A 51 0.21 -0.01 -18.09
C ASN A 51 0.96 1.25 -18.54
N LYS A 52 0.26 2.29 -18.99
CA LYS A 52 0.85 3.57 -19.43
C LYS A 52 1.40 4.40 -18.27
N ILE A 53 0.79 4.34 -17.10
CA ILE A 53 1.24 5.08 -15.90
C ILE A 53 2.63 4.63 -15.45
N GLY A 54 3.01 3.38 -15.70
CA GLY A 54 4.33 2.86 -15.34
C GLY A 54 4.57 2.75 -13.83
N LEU A 55 3.52 2.80 -13.01
CA LEU A 55 3.63 2.62 -11.57
C LEU A 55 3.96 1.15 -11.26
N SER A 56 4.98 0.91 -10.45
CA SER A 56 5.39 -0.43 -10.04
C SER A 56 4.65 -0.87 -8.78
N ILE A 57 3.93 -2.01 -8.87
CA ILE A 57 3.30 -2.66 -7.71
C ILE A 57 4.33 -3.00 -6.62
N VAL A 58 5.56 -3.34 -7.00
CA VAL A 58 6.65 -3.66 -6.06
C VAL A 58 7.06 -2.41 -5.28
N SER A 59 7.14 -1.25 -5.95
CA SER A 59 7.44 0.02 -5.28
C SER A 59 6.35 0.40 -4.28
N ILE A 60 5.08 0.23 -4.67
CA ILE A 60 3.93 0.47 -3.77
C ILE A 60 3.97 -0.46 -2.56
N HIS A 61 4.25 -1.74 -2.77
CA HIS A 61 4.39 -2.72 -1.68
C HIS A 61 5.48 -2.33 -0.68
N LYS A 62 6.68 -2.00 -1.18
CA LYS A 62 7.83 -1.60 -0.34
C LYS A 62 7.51 -0.33 0.46
N LEU A 63 6.91 0.67 -0.18
CA LEU A 63 6.53 1.92 0.49
C LEU A 63 5.45 1.68 1.54
N ARG A 64 4.44 0.86 1.26
CA ARG A 64 3.44 0.47 2.26
C ARG A 64 4.09 -0.20 3.48
N GLN A 65 5.04 -1.10 3.28
CA GLN A 65 5.78 -1.72 4.39
C GLN A 65 6.56 -0.69 5.21
N VAL A 66 7.19 0.29 4.58
CA VAL A 66 7.88 1.38 5.29
C VAL A 66 6.88 2.17 6.14
N VAL A 67 5.78 2.63 5.53
CA VAL A 67 4.73 3.43 6.20
C VAL A 67 4.08 2.66 7.36
N GLN A 68 3.75 1.38 7.18
CA GLN A 68 3.06 0.59 8.20
C GLN A 68 4.00 0.03 9.27
N ASN A 69 5.16 -0.50 8.88
CA ASN A 69 6.01 -1.24 9.81
C ASN A 69 7.09 -0.37 10.46
N LYS A 70 7.64 0.62 9.72
CA LYS A 70 8.70 1.49 10.25
C LYS A 70 8.13 2.78 10.85
N GLU A 71 7.11 3.34 10.21
CA GLU A 71 6.50 4.61 10.63
C GLU A 71 5.24 4.40 11.49
N HIS A 72 4.76 3.16 11.62
CA HIS A 72 3.59 2.78 12.42
C HIS A 72 2.29 3.52 12.03
N MET A 73 2.16 3.91 10.75
CA MET A 73 1.00 4.62 10.22
C MET A 73 0.08 3.70 9.41
N TYR A 74 -1.22 3.99 9.39
CA TYR A 74 -2.24 3.30 8.58
C TYR A 74 -2.17 1.77 8.71
N LEU A 75 -2.07 1.29 9.95
CA LEU A 75 -1.88 -0.13 10.26
C LEU A 75 -2.99 -1.00 9.64
N PRO A 76 -2.64 -2.23 9.22
CA PRO A 76 -3.62 -3.21 8.80
C PRO A 76 -4.51 -3.64 9.97
N ASP A 77 -5.62 -4.32 9.67
CA ASP A 77 -6.48 -4.85 10.72
C ASP A 77 -5.73 -5.87 11.59
N THR A 78 -6.09 -5.90 12.88
CA THR A 78 -5.46 -6.77 13.89
C THR A 78 -5.52 -8.26 13.51
N SER A 79 -6.59 -8.69 12.84
CA SER A 79 -6.72 -10.07 12.32
C SER A 79 -5.66 -10.41 11.27
N VAL A 80 -5.32 -9.46 10.40
CA VAL A 80 -4.28 -9.62 9.37
C VAL A 80 -2.90 -9.63 10.00
N GLU A 81 -2.67 -8.77 10.99
CA GLU A 81 -1.42 -8.73 11.75
C GLU A 81 -1.18 -10.06 12.48
N ASN A 82 -2.21 -10.57 13.17
CA ASN A 82 -2.15 -11.85 13.87
C ASN A 82 -1.90 -13.02 12.90
N GLY A 83 -2.55 -13.01 11.72
CA GLY A 83 -2.28 -13.98 10.66
C GLY A 83 -0.84 -13.94 10.14
N ARG A 84 -0.22 -12.75 10.07
CA ARG A 84 1.21 -12.61 9.71
C ARG A 84 2.11 -13.16 10.81
N LYS A 85 1.85 -12.83 12.07
CA LYS A 85 2.61 -13.35 13.22
C LYS A 85 2.54 -14.87 13.31
N ARG A 86 1.34 -15.44 13.12
CA ARG A 86 1.13 -16.89 13.12
C ARG A 86 1.93 -17.59 12.01
N ARG A 87 1.84 -17.12 10.77
CA ARG A 87 2.62 -17.67 9.64
C ARG A 87 4.14 -17.54 9.88
N ALA A 88 4.59 -16.41 10.41
CA ALA A 88 6.01 -16.24 10.73
C ALA A 88 6.49 -17.23 11.80
N LYS A 89 5.63 -17.55 12.77
CA LYS A 89 5.89 -18.60 13.76
C LYS A 89 5.93 -19.99 13.11
N GLU A 90 4.91 -20.35 12.33
CA GLU A 90 4.83 -21.65 11.63
C GLU A 90 6.07 -21.90 10.74
N ILE A 91 6.54 -20.88 10.01
CA ILE A 91 7.75 -20.97 9.19
C ILE A 91 9.00 -21.21 10.06
N ARG A 92 9.11 -20.50 11.19
CA ARG A 92 10.24 -20.65 12.11
C ARG A 92 10.26 -22.05 12.72
N ASP A 93 9.09 -22.53 13.15
CA ASP A 93 8.94 -23.85 13.76
C ASP A 93 9.32 -24.95 12.74
N TYR A 94 8.92 -24.80 11.47
CA TYR A 94 9.32 -25.71 10.40
C TYR A 94 10.84 -25.73 10.16
N ILE A 95 11.49 -24.55 10.08
CA ILE A 95 12.96 -24.47 9.89
C ILE A 95 13.70 -25.16 11.04
N LEU A 96 13.24 -24.99 12.28
CA LEU A 96 13.85 -25.60 13.46
C LEU A 96 13.61 -27.11 13.58
N MET A 97 12.56 -27.64 12.95
CA MET A 97 12.29 -29.10 12.91
C MET A 97 13.11 -29.84 11.84
N VAL A 98 13.65 -29.13 10.85
CA VAL A 98 14.39 -29.70 9.71
C VAL A 98 15.91 -29.68 9.95
N ILE A 99 16.38 -29.04 11.02
CA ILE A 99 17.77 -29.03 11.50
C ILE A 99 17.90 -30.00 12.68
#